data_AF-A0A7C7FNV8-F1
#
_entry.id   AF-A0A7C7FNV8-F1
#
_cell.length_a   1.000
_cell.length_b   1.000
_cell.length_c   1.000
_cell.angle_alpha   90.00
_cell.angle_beta   90.00
_cell.angle_gamma   90.00
#
_symmetry.space_group_name_H-M   'P 1'
#
loop_
_entity.id
_entity.type
_entity.pdbx_description
1 polymer ?
#
loop_
_entity_poly.entity_id
_entity_poly.type
_entity_poly.pdbx_seq_one_letter_code
_entity_poly.pdbx_strand_id
1 'polypeptide(L)'
;MPVLNFQPLTDADKTTTRTLLHEAIPITGTILTGAYAGGSNIKNYSHGQFQSVYDYPYLSSSANHIFDISVGYDESSVLSASAVAGTGVQIAKKINMYNEYAQVLLGFTGSNNTVEIFESDLSFVDNDAQIKEGFFVNFSRLLTKDQVKKGSFSITVSSASWGDGTPGNLVFDSGLITLTDASASEGTNAGVRNTLGGDYGVLYTSGNTAHGIVFYQAGCAILSSSLWASITDFNSGSVLSGSSINPSPLSVEQSLVSASISGSCDALRHRIKTLSFNNTTEINSSIYFCRVPHNKFNYSSNPTYLSGSKIRVKLTADSQPVSYITTIGLYSTAGELLAVAKLSEPLRKDPNNEITLRVRLDY
;
A
#
# COMPACT_ATOMS: atom_id res chain seq x y z
N MET A 1 -24.63 -3.56 45.98
CA MET A 1 -23.96 -3.42 44.66
C MET A 1 -24.35 -2.07 44.09
N PRO A 2 -23.43 -1.31 43.48
CA PRO A 2 -23.79 -0.05 42.82
C PRO A 2 -24.84 -0.33 41.74
N VAL A 3 -25.96 0.39 41.79
CA VAL A 3 -27.02 0.25 40.78
C VAL A 3 -26.49 0.85 39.48
N LEU A 4 -26.15 0.00 38.52
CA LEU A 4 -25.81 0.41 37.16
C LEU A 4 -27.10 0.59 36.38
N ASN A 5 -27.38 1.82 35.97
CA ASN A 5 -28.47 2.10 35.04
C ASN A 5 -27.96 1.96 33.62
N PHE A 6 -28.71 1.25 32.78
CA PHE A 6 -28.44 1.13 31.36
C PHE A 6 -29.50 1.90 30.56
N GLN A 7 -29.05 2.51 29.47
CA GLN A 7 -29.94 3.05 28.44
C GLN A 7 -29.77 2.17 27.20
N PRO A 8 -30.83 1.53 26.69
CA PRO A 8 -30.73 0.75 25.46
C PRO A 8 -30.42 1.71 24.29
N LEU A 9 -29.49 1.29 23.45
CA LEU A 9 -29.21 1.95 22.17
C LEU A 9 -30.17 1.40 21.11
N THR A 10 -30.70 2.28 20.28
CA THR A 10 -31.49 1.89 19.10
C THR A 10 -30.66 2.07 17.83
N ASP A 11 -31.11 1.50 16.71
CA ASP A 11 -30.41 1.66 15.42
C ASP A 11 -30.32 3.13 14.98
N ALA A 12 -31.28 3.97 15.39
CA ALA A 12 -31.24 5.42 15.14
C ALA A 12 -30.15 6.15 15.94
N ASP A 13 -29.58 5.52 16.96
CA ASP A 13 -28.52 6.08 17.80
C ASP A 13 -27.12 5.59 17.38
N LYS A 14 -27.05 4.78 16.31
CA LYS A 14 -25.80 4.28 15.75
C LYS A 14 -25.65 4.83 14.34
N THR A 15 -24.51 5.46 14.07
CA THR A 15 -24.12 5.81 12.70
C THR A 15 -22.71 5.31 12.44
N THR A 16 -22.49 4.71 11.28
CA THR A 16 -21.18 4.23 10.86
C THR A 16 -20.62 5.17 9.81
N THR A 17 -19.39 5.59 9.99
CA THR A 17 -18.68 6.44 9.02
C THR A 17 -17.36 5.78 8.67
N ARG A 18 -17.07 5.68 7.37
CA ARG A 18 -15.75 5.30 6.86
C ARG A 18 -15.00 6.57 6.52
N THR A 19 -13.79 6.74 7.05
CA THR A 19 -12.92 7.85 6.70
C THR A 19 -11.67 7.29 6.05
N LEU A 20 -11.33 7.82 4.87
CA LEU A 20 -10.10 7.50 4.18
C LEU A 20 -9.03 8.50 4.62
N LEU A 21 -7.96 8.01 5.24
CA LEU A 21 -6.78 8.81 5.56
C LEU A 21 -5.73 8.55 4.49
N HIS A 22 -5.12 9.63 3.97
CA HIS A 22 -4.05 9.52 3.00
C HIS A 22 -2.71 9.91 3.62
N GLU A 23 -1.70 9.09 3.39
CA GLU A 23 -0.33 9.29 3.85
C GLU A 23 0.60 9.31 2.63
N ALA A 24 1.40 10.37 2.47
CA ALA A 24 2.35 10.49 1.37
C ALA A 24 3.60 9.66 1.64
N ILE A 25 3.96 8.78 0.71
CA ILE A 25 5.12 7.90 0.78
C ILE A 25 6.11 8.28 -0.33
N PRO A 26 7.10 9.15 -0.05
CA PRO A 26 8.20 9.41 -0.96
C PRO A 26 9.34 8.42 -0.75
N ILE A 27 9.78 7.76 -1.82
CA ILE A 27 10.97 6.91 -1.86
C ILE A 27 11.96 7.50 -2.86
N THR A 28 13.15 7.86 -2.36
CA THR A 28 14.19 8.45 -3.18
C THR A 28 15.14 7.39 -3.72
N GLY A 29 15.65 7.62 -4.93
CA GLY A 29 16.63 6.75 -5.59
C GLY A 29 17.89 6.54 -4.76
N THR A 30 18.25 7.46 -3.85
CA THR A 30 19.38 7.28 -2.93
C THR A 30 19.26 6.07 -2.00
N ILE A 31 18.05 5.77 -1.50
CA ILE A 31 17.82 4.54 -0.71
C ILE A 31 17.98 3.31 -1.60
N LEU A 32 17.63 3.44 -2.88
CA LEU A 32 17.79 2.38 -3.85
C LEU A 32 19.26 2.20 -4.17
N THR A 33 20.02 3.26 -4.39
CA THR A 33 21.38 3.23 -4.91
C THR A 33 22.27 4.16 -4.08
N GLY A 34 23.22 3.57 -3.36
CA GLY A 34 24.32 4.33 -2.74
C GLY A 34 24.10 4.87 -1.32
N ALA A 35 22.91 4.72 -0.70
CA ALA A 35 22.73 5.11 0.71
C ALA A 35 23.64 4.34 1.68
N TYR A 36 23.93 3.07 1.37
CA TYR A 36 24.78 2.22 2.20
C TYR A 36 25.91 1.61 1.38
N ALA A 37 27.12 1.65 1.93
CA ALA A 37 28.30 1.07 1.30
C ALA A 37 28.06 -0.41 0.93
N GLY A 38 28.33 -0.75 -0.33
CA GLY A 38 28.15 -2.11 -0.85
C GLY A 38 26.69 -2.58 -0.97
N GLY A 39 25.70 -1.69 -0.86
CA GLY A 39 24.29 -2.06 -0.97
C GLY A 39 23.81 -2.98 0.16
N SER A 40 24.28 -2.78 1.38
CA SER A 40 23.94 -3.62 2.55
C SER A 40 22.45 -3.56 2.96
N ASN A 41 21.65 -2.67 2.37
CA ASN A 41 20.19 -2.62 2.49
C ASN A 41 19.48 -3.41 1.37
N ILE A 42 20.23 -4.00 0.43
CA ILE A 42 19.71 -4.79 -0.69
C ILE A 42 19.95 -6.27 -0.40
N LYS A 43 18.88 -7.05 -0.38
CA LYS A 43 18.95 -8.49 -0.10
C LYS A 43 18.69 -9.29 -1.37
N ASN A 44 19.70 -10.04 -1.78
CA ASN A 44 19.58 -11.08 -2.80
C ASN A 44 19.40 -12.43 -2.12
N TYR A 45 18.39 -13.18 -2.51
CA TYR A 45 18.12 -14.50 -1.96
C TYR A 45 18.81 -15.60 -2.76
N SER A 46 19.10 -16.74 -2.12
CA SER A 46 19.75 -17.88 -2.74
C SER A 46 18.97 -18.47 -3.93
N HIS A 47 17.64 -18.38 -3.93
CA HIS A 47 16.80 -18.81 -5.05
C HIS A 47 16.89 -17.88 -6.27
N GLY A 48 17.34 -16.62 -6.07
CA GLY A 48 17.64 -15.65 -7.12
C GLY A 48 16.43 -15.23 -7.96
N GLN A 49 15.24 -15.20 -7.39
CA GLN A 49 13.97 -14.91 -8.10
C GLN A 49 13.44 -13.49 -7.89
N PHE A 50 13.88 -12.82 -6.84
CA PHE A 50 13.57 -11.41 -6.57
C PHE A 50 14.64 -10.83 -5.67
N GLN A 51 14.61 -9.50 -5.54
CA GLN A 51 15.51 -8.72 -4.71
C GLN A 51 14.69 -7.83 -3.80
N SER A 52 14.98 -7.83 -2.49
CA SER A 52 14.30 -6.96 -1.52
C SER A 52 15.12 -5.71 -1.22
N VAL A 53 14.43 -4.58 -1.11
CA VAL A 53 15.00 -3.30 -0.71
C VAL A 53 14.51 -2.92 0.69
N TYR A 54 15.46 -2.55 1.55
CA TYR A 54 15.20 -2.09 2.92
C TYR A 54 15.60 -0.63 3.09
N ASP A 55 14.99 0.04 4.06
CA ASP A 55 15.32 1.43 4.46
C ASP A 55 16.65 1.52 5.22
N TYR A 56 17.12 0.40 5.76
CA TYR A 56 18.34 0.26 6.55
C TYR A 56 19.03 -1.07 6.21
N PRO A 57 20.33 -1.28 6.54
CA PRO A 57 20.98 -2.57 6.33
C PRO A 57 20.15 -3.75 6.83
N TYR A 58 19.89 -4.73 5.96
CA TYR A 58 18.85 -5.75 6.17
C TYR A 58 19.14 -6.71 7.34
N LEU A 59 20.35 -6.69 7.90
CA LEU A 59 20.74 -7.45 9.10
C LEU A 59 20.43 -6.70 10.40
N SER A 60 20.06 -5.43 10.32
CA SER A 60 19.66 -4.62 11.47
C SER A 60 18.24 -4.95 11.91
N SER A 61 18.02 -4.95 13.22
CA SER A 61 16.68 -5.11 13.81
C SER A 61 15.73 -3.95 13.47
N SER A 62 16.27 -2.81 13.05
CA SER A 62 15.50 -1.61 12.70
C SER A 62 15.20 -1.50 11.20
N ALA A 63 15.62 -2.48 10.39
CA ALA A 63 15.41 -2.45 8.95
C ALA A 63 13.98 -2.84 8.60
N ASN A 64 13.27 -1.92 7.95
CA ASN A 64 11.95 -2.15 7.39
C ASN A 64 12.06 -2.49 5.91
N HIS A 65 11.28 -3.48 5.50
CA HIS A 65 11.13 -3.86 4.10
C HIS A 65 10.28 -2.81 3.37
N ILE A 66 10.81 -2.25 2.28
CA ILE A 66 10.15 -1.22 1.48
C ILE A 66 9.40 -1.87 0.32
N PHE A 67 10.13 -2.59 -0.55
CA PHE A 67 9.55 -3.28 -1.69
C PHE A 67 10.47 -4.40 -2.20
N ASP A 68 9.89 -5.27 -3.02
CA ASP A 68 10.60 -6.28 -3.80
C ASP A 68 10.61 -5.94 -5.28
N ILE A 69 11.71 -6.26 -5.96
CA ILE A 69 11.81 -6.18 -7.41
C ILE A 69 12.00 -7.59 -7.97
N SER A 70 11.26 -7.89 -9.03
CA SER A 70 11.52 -9.05 -9.87
C SER A 70 11.40 -8.70 -11.35
N VAL A 71 11.74 -9.64 -12.22
CA VAL A 71 11.63 -9.50 -13.66
C VAL A 71 11.17 -10.80 -14.28
N GLY A 72 10.35 -10.70 -15.32
CA GLY A 72 9.81 -11.84 -16.03
C GLY A 72 9.29 -11.45 -17.40
N TYR A 73 9.00 -12.47 -18.21
CA TYR A 73 8.33 -12.28 -19.48
C TYR A 73 7.44 -13.46 -19.80
N ASP A 74 6.43 -13.19 -20.60
CA ASP A 74 5.47 -14.17 -21.09
C ASP A 74 6.14 -15.21 -22.01
N GLU A 75 5.56 -16.41 -22.08
CA GLU A 75 6.06 -17.48 -22.94
C GLU A 75 5.92 -17.17 -24.44
N SER A 76 4.99 -16.28 -24.83
CA SER A 76 4.86 -15.82 -26.22
C SER A 76 5.85 -14.72 -26.62
N SER A 77 6.67 -14.23 -25.68
CA SER A 77 7.74 -13.28 -25.99
C SER A 77 8.77 -13.91 -26.93
N VAL A 78 9.31 -13.12 -27.86
CA VAL A 78 10.46 -13.55 -28.68
C VAL A 78 11.70 -13.89 -27.84
N LEU A 79 11.80 -13.34 -26.62
CA LEU A 79 12.91 -13.60 -25.71
C LEU A 79 12.82 -14.98 -25.05
N SER A 80 11.62 -15.56 -24.92
CA SER A 80 11.40 -16.86 -24.27
C SER A 80 12.08 -18.02 -25.03
N ALA A 81 12.18 -17.90 -26.36
CA ALA A 81 12.81 -18.88 -27.24
C ALA A 81 14.34 -18.73 -27.34
N SER A 82 14.94 -17.77 -26.60
CA SER A 82 16.38 -17.50 -26.71
C SER A 82 17.23 -18.66 -26.19
N ALA A 83 18.15 -19.14 -27.03
CA ALA A 83 19.04 -20.27 -26.70
C ALA A 83 20.44 -19.80 -26.27
N VAL A 84 20.53 -18.95 -25.24
CA VAL A 84 21.83 -18.55 -24.69
C VAL A 84 22.39 -19.67 -23.81
N ALA A 85 23.62 -20.10 -24.09
CA ALA A 85 24.26 -21.21 -23.38
C ALA A 85 24.38 -20.92 -21.88
N GLY A 86 23.94 -21.85 -21.04
CA GLY A 86 24.03 -21.74 -19.58
C GLY A 86 22.94 -20.91 -18.88
N THR A 87 21.97 -20.35 -19.62
CA THR A 87 20.91 -19.49 -19.04
C THR A 87 19.52 -20.14 -19.01
N GLY A 88 19.36 -21.36 -19.54
CA GLY A 88 18.05 -22.02 -19.64
C GLY A 88 17.25 -22.11 -18.32
N VAL A 89 17.95 -22.30 -17.18
CA VAL A 89 17.29 -22.30 -15.85
C VAL A 89 16.81 -20.89 -15.47
N GLN A 90 17.54 -19.83 -15.84
CA GLN A 90 17.13 -18.45 -15.58
C GLN A 90 15.96 -18.03 -16.46
N ILE A 91 15.94 -18.45 -17.72
CA ILE A 91 14.82 -18.25 -18.65
C ILE A 91 13.54 -18.88 -18.08
N ALA A 92 13.60 -20.16 -17.68
CA ALA A 92 12.47 -20.84 -17.06
C ALA A 92 11.97 -20.14 -15.79
N LYS A 93 12.88 -19.62 -14.95
CA LYS A 93 12.51 -18.83 -13.76
C LYS A 93 11.80 -17.52 -14.11
N LYS A 94 12.23 -16.81 -15.15
CA LYS A 94 11.62 -15.55 -15.60
C LYS A 94 10.21 -15.77 -16.14
N ILE A 95 10.00 -16.84 -16.90
CA ILE A 95 8.67 -17.24 -17.39
C ILE A 95 7.76 -17.60 -16.20
N ASN A 96 8.24 -18.44 -15.28
CA ASN A 96 7.46 -18.82 -14.10
C ASN A 96 7.08 -17.61 -13.23
N MET A 97 7.99 -16.65 -13.06
CA MET A 97 7.74 -15.44 -12.29
C MET A 97 6.65 -14.59 -12.93
N TYR A 98 6.72 -14.38 -14.25
CA TYR A 98 5.69 -13.64 -14.98
C TYR A 98 4.32 -14.31 -14.84
N ASN A 99 4.28 -15.64 -15.02
CA ASN A 99 3.06 -16.43 -14.88
C ASN A 99 2.48 -16.38 -13.46
N GLU A 100 3.31 -16.39 -12.42
CA GLU A 100 2.86 -16.26 -11.04
C GLU A 100 2.22 -14.89 -10.78
N TYR A 101 2.86 -13.80 -11.21
CA TYR A 101 2.27 -12.46 -11.09
C TYR A 101 0.96 -12.34 -11.85
N ALA A 102 0.92 -12.81 -13.09
CA ALA A 102 -0.27 -12.75 -13.92
C ALA A 102 -1.43 -13.59 -13.33
N GLN A 103 -1.14 -14.77 -12.79
CA GLN A 103 -2.15 -15.61 -12.12
C GLN A 103 -2.71 -14.95 -10.85
N VAL A 104 -1.85 -14.34 -10.02
CA VAL A 104 -2.29 -13.71 -8.78
C VAL A 104 -3.09 -12.43 -9.05
N LEU A 105 -2.67 -11.64 -10.05
CA LEU A 105 -3.23 -10.31 -10.31
C LEU A 105 -4.40 -10.32 -11.30
N LEU A 106 -4.31 -11.08 -12.38
CA LEU A 106 -5.32 -11.11 -13.44
C LEU A 106 -6.20 -12.36 -13.37
N GLY A 107 -5.65 -13.48 -12.92
CA GLY A 107 -6.35 -14.77 -12.86
C GLY A 107 -6.31 -15.53 -14.19
N PHE A 108 -7.26 -16.44 -14.37
CA PHE A 108 -7.41 -17.23 -15.59
C PHE A 108 -8.53 -16.67 -16.48
N THR A 109 -8.31 -16.73 -17.79
CA THR A 109 -9.23 -16.23 -18.80
C THR A 109 -9.62 -17.32 -19.80
N GLY A 110 -10.79 -17.13 -20.43
CA GLY A 110 -11.32 -18.01 -21.47
C GLY A 110 -11.71 -19.41 -21.01
N SER A 111 -12.23 -20.23 -21.95
CA SER A 111 -12.62 -21.63 -21.70
C SER A 111 -11.45 -22.57 -21.49
N ASN A 112 -10.22 -22.14 -21.85
CA ASN A 112 -9.01 -22.95 -21.83
C ASN A 112 -8.18 -22.75 -20.56
N ASN A 113 -8.65 -21.92 -19.60
CA ASN A 113 -7.93 -21.56 -18.38
C ASN A 113 -6.50 -21.08 -18.65
N THR A 114 -6.32 -20.22 -19.64
CA THR A 114 -5.03 -19.59 -19.92
C THR A 114 -4.80 -18.42 -18.96
N VAL A 115 -3.55 -18.15 -18.64
CA VAL A 115 -3.19 -16.97 -17.83
C VAL A 115 -3.36 -15.73 -18.71
N GLU A 116 -4.01 -14.70 -18.18
CA GLU A 116 -4.18 -13.43 -18.90
C GLU A 116 -2.85 -12.66 -18.96
N ILE A 117 -2.56 -12.02 -20.09
CA ILE A 117 -1.32 -11.26 -20.27
C ILE A 117 -1.55 -9.82 -19.75
N PHE A 118 -0.54 -9.22 -19.13
CA PHE A 118 -0.65 -7.82 -18.72
C PHE A 118 -0.79 -6.92 -19.93
N GLU A 119 -1.62 -5.89 -19.84
CA GLU A 119 -1.80 -4.89 -20.89
C GLU A 119 -1.57 -3.50 -20.32
N SER A 120 -0.94 -2.66 -21.13
CA SER A 120 -0.71 -1.25 -20.85
C SER A 120 -1.92 -0.39 -21.20
N ASP A 121 -3.08 -1.00 -21.33
CA ASP A 121 -4.36 -0.34 -21.52
C ASP A 121 -5.41 -0.96 -20.57
N LEU A 122 -6.67 -0.59 -20.75
CA LEU A 122 -7.77 -1.08 -19.92
C LEU A 122 -8.66 -2.08 -20.69
N SER A 123 -8.18 -2.73 -21.76
CA SER A 123 -9.00 -3.54 -22.69
C SER A 123 -8.38 -4.90 -23.07
N PHE A 124 -8.79 -5.97 -22.39
CA PHE A 124 -8.35 -7.36 -22.68
C PHE A 124 -8.96 -7.94 -23.98
N VAL A 125 -9.66 -7.13 -24.78
CA VAL A 125 -10.45 -7.63 -25.93
C VAL A 125 -9.67 -7.57 -27.23
N ASP A 126 -8.79 -6.58 -27.38
CA ASP A 126 -8.07 -6.29 -28.63
C ASP A 126 -6.68 -6.93 -28.68
N ASN A 127 -6.08 -7.25 -27.53
CA ASN A 127 -4.72 -7.80 -27.41
C ASN A 127 -3.65 -6.94 -28.09
N ASP A 128 -3.81 -5.61 -28.17
CA ASP A 128 -2.91 -4.74 -28.92
C ASP A 128 -1.82 -4.05 -28.07
N ALA A 129 -2.03 -3.97 -26.74
CA ALA A 129 -1.19 -3.22 -25.80
C ALA A 129 -0.48 -4.11 -24.75
N GLN A 130 -0.16 -5.36 -25.12
CA GLN A 130 0.40 -6.36 -24.20
C GLN A 130 1.81 -6.03 -23.69
N ILE A 131 1.99 -6.10 -22.37
CA ILE A 131 3.29 -6.04 -21.67
C ILE A 131 3.81 -7.47 -21.54
N LYS A 132 4.52 -7.95 -22.57
CA LYS A 132 5.09 -9.29 -22.57
C LYS A 132 6.36 -9.39 -21.74
N GLU A 133 7.10 -8.30 -21.59
CA GLU A 133 8.30 -8.21 -20.76
C GLU A 133 8.14 -7.15 -19.69
N GLY A 134 8.13 -7.58 -18.42
CA GLY A 134 7.79 -6.74 -17.29
C GLY A 134 8.83 -6.75 -16.19
N PHE A 135 9.08 -5.57 -15.63
CA PHE A 135 9.69 -5.42 -14.32
C PHE A 135 8.59 -5.25 -13.28
N PHE A 136 8.65 -6.05 -12.22
CA PHE A 136 7.65 -6.09 -11.16
C PHE A 136 8.22 -5.41 -9.92
N VAL A 137 7.49 -4.44 -9.37
CA VAL A 137 7.81 -3.74 -8.13
C VAL A 137 6.66 -3.97 -7.16
N ASN A 138 6.89 -4.75 -6.11
CA ASN A 138 5.88 -5.11 -5.11
C ASN A 138 6.14 -4.37 -3.79
N PHE A 139 5.24 -3.46 -3.41
CA PHE A 139 5.38 -2.66 -2.20
C PHE A 139 5.02 -3.46 -0.96
N SER A 140 5.78 -3.27 0.11
CA SER A 140 5.49 -3.83 1.42
C SER A 140 4.18 -3.25 1.97
N ARG A 141 3.36 -4.10 2.61
CA ARG A 141 2.13 -3.69 3.30
C ARG A 141 2.36 -2.68 4.43
N LEU A 142 3.60 -2.52 4.88
CA LEU A 142 3.96 -1.43 5.80
C LEU A 142 3.74 -0.05 5.16
N LEU A 143 4.00 0.06 3.86
CA LEU A 143 3.82 1.28 3.07
C LEU A 143 2.43 1.33 2.42
N THR A 144 1.98 0.22 1.84
CA THR A 144 0.67 0.07 1.20
C THR A 144 -0.30 -0.64 2.16
N LYS A 145 -0.74 0.09 3.21
CA LYS A 145 -1.59 -0.45 4.28
C LYS A 145 -2.83 -1.15 3.73
N ASP A 146 -3.82 -0.37 3.27
CA ASP A 146 -5.04 -0.93 2.67
C ASP A 146 -5.00 -0.86 1.14
N GLN A 147 -4.60 0.28 0.58
CA GLN A 147 -4.43 0.45 -0.87
C GLN A 147 -3.61 1.69 -1.21
N VAL A 148 -2.95 1.68 -2.38
CA VAL A 148 -2.43 2.89 -3.00
C VAL A 148 -3.60 3.75 -3.47
N LYS A 149 -3.56 5.06 -3.18
CA LYS A 149 -4.56 6.01 -3.66
C LYS A 149 -4.46 6.13 -5.19
N LYS A 150 -5.58 5.90 -5.86
CA LYS A 150 -5.74 6.09 -7.31
C LYS A 150 -5.45 7.54 -7.71
N GLY A 151 -4.66 7.72 -8.76
CA GLY A 151 -4.23 9.01 -9.28
C GLY A 151 -3.09 9.67 -8.49
N SER A 152 -2.45 8.95 -7.57
CA SER A 152 -1.34 9.48 -6.76
C SER A 152 0.01 8.84 -7.07
N PHE A 153 0.04 7.76 -7.84
CA PHE A 153 1.25 7.00 -8.10
C PHE A 153 2.10 7.70 -9.16
N SER A 154 3.38 7.86 -8.84
CA SER A 154 4.36 8.45 -9.73
C SER A 154 5.71 7.74 -9.54
N ILE A 155 6.32 7.33 -10.65
CA ILE A 155 7.68 6.79 -10.67
C ILE A 155 8.48 7.49 -11.75
N THR A 156 9.65 7.98 -11.37
CA THR A 156 10.62 8.59 -12.30
C THR A 156 11.78 7.64 -12.49
N VAL A 157 12.03 7.26 -13.75
CA VAL A 157 13.12 6.39 -14.16
C VAL A 157 14.01 7.07 -15.18
N SER A 158 15.28 6.71 -15.23
CA SER A 158 16.20 7.12 -16.29
C SER A 158 16.12 6.14 -17.48
N SER A 159 15.72 6.66 -18.63
CA SER A 159 15.76 5.99 -19.94
C SER A 159 17.00 6.35 -20.76
N ALA A 160 17.93 7.13 -20.20
CA ALA A 160 19.20 7.45 -20.85
C ALA A 160 20.18 6.27 -20.79
N SER A 161 21.33 6.47 -21.45
CA SER A 161 22.51 5.64 -21.29
C SER A 161 22.88 5.43 -19.81
N TRP A 162 23.59 4.33 -19.52
CA TRP A 162 23.92 3.97 -18.15
C TRP A 162 24.77 5.06 -17.47
N GLY A 163 24.26 5.60 -16.37
CA GLY A 163 24.98 6.58 -15.54
C GLY A 163 24.95 6.17 -14.07
N ASP A 164 25.72 5.13 -13.70
CA ASP A 164 26.03 4.60 -12.34
C ASP A 164 24.94 4.59 -11.23
N GLY A 165 23.70 4.91 -11.56
CA GLY A 165 22.56 5.08 -10.69
C GLY A 165 22.70 6.12 -9.57
N THR A 166 23.73 6.96 -9.57
CA THR A 166 23.89 7.99 -8.53
C THR A 166 23.04 9.22 -8.88
N PRO A 167 22.05 9.60 -8.06
CA PRO A 167 21.29 10.83 -8.29
C PRO A 167 22.22 12.05 -8.35
N GLY A 168 22.10 12.88 -9.40
CA GLY A 168 23.03 13.99 -9.67
C GLY A 168 24.12 13.68 -10.71
N ASN A 169 24.18 12.44 -11.23
CA ASN A 169 24.99 12.10 -12.40
C ASN A 169 24.35 12.69 -13.67
N LEU A 170 25.10 13.51 -14.42
CA LEU A 170 24.62 14.17 -15.64
C LEU A 170 24.11 13.21 -16.71
N VAL A 171 24.67 11.99 -16.80
CA VAL A 171 24.22 10.97 -17.76
C VAL A 171 22.86 10.40 -17.33
N PHE A 172 22.71 10.10 -16.04
CA PHE A 172 21.45 9.61 -15.47
C PHE A 172 20.31 10.63 -15.59
N ASP A 173 20.59 11.90 -15.26
CA ASP A 173 19.59 12.97 -15.24
C ASP A 173 19.17 13.44 -16.65
N SER A 174 19.91 13.06 -17.70
CA SER A 174 19.65 13.49 -19.09
C SER A 174 18.43 12.83 -19.76
N GLY A 175 17.92 11.73 -19.21
CA GLY A 175 16.80 10.97 -19.80
C GLY A 175 15.75 10.56 -18.79
N LEU A 176 15.36 11.46 -17.89
CA LEU A 176 14.34 11.18 -16.89
C LEU A 176 12.94 11.15 -17.49
N ILE A 177 12.27 10.01 -17.36
CA ILE A 177 10.88 9.81 -17.73
C ILE A 177 10.09 9.60 -16.44
N THR A 178 9.02 10.37 -16.27
CA THR A 178 8.07 10.17 -15.16
C THR A 178 6.82 9.50 -15.69
N LEU A 179 6.45 8.40 -15.05
CA LEU A 179 5.26 7.62 -15.31
C LEU A 179 4.27 7.87 -14.18
N THR A 180 3.04 8.24 -14.54
CA THR A 180 1.99 8.59 -13.57
C THR A 180 0.67 7.92 -13.92
N ASP A 181 -0.14 7.64 -12.90
CA ASP A 181 -1.50 7.13 -13.07
C ASP A 181 -2.54 8.27 -13.11
N ALA A 182 -2.19 9.41 -13.69
CA ALA A 182 -3.00 10.65 -13.64
C ALA A 182 -4.43 10.49 -14.20
N SER A 183 -4.68 9.48 -15.03
CA SER A 183 -6.00 9.14 -15.57
C SER A 183 -6.91 8.46 -14.54
N ALA A 184 -6.36 7.90 -13.46
CA ALA A 184 -7.09 7.18 -12.44
C ALA A 184 -7.69 8.14 -11.40
N SER A 185 -8.93 7.86 -10.95
CA SER A 185 -9.59 8.66 -9.92
C SER A 185 -10.31 7.81 -8.88
N GLU A 186 -10.04 8.11 -7.60
CA GLU A 186 -10.60 7.39 -6.44
C GLU A 186 -12.13 7.56 -6.30
N GLY A 187 -12.66 8.74 -6.63
CA GLY A 187 -14.08 9.07 -6.41
C GLY A 187 -15.03 8.57 -7.51
N THR A 188 -14.54 8.43 -8.74
CA THR A 188 -15.36 8.05 -9.91
C THR A 188 -15.02 6.67 -10.46
N ASN A 189 -13.93 6.03 -9.99
CA ASN A 189 -13.34 4.84 -10.61
C ASN A 189 -13.11 5.02 -12.12
N ALA A 190 -12.88 6.26 -12.57
CA ALA A 190 -12.46 6.53 -13.93
C ALA A 190 -10.99 6.12 -14.11
N GLY A 191 -10.64 5.63 -15.30
CA GLY A 191 -9.27 5.28 -15.66
C GLY A 191 -8.71 4.07 -14.93
N VAL A 192 -9.57 3.22 -14.37
CA VAL A 192 -9.18 1.97 -13.71
C VAL A 192 -10.05 0.81 -14.18
N ARG A 193 -9.54 -0.41 -14.03
CA ARG A 193 -10.27 -1.64 -14.31
C ARG A 193 -10.12 -2.63 -13.18
N ASN A 194 -11.21 -3.30 -12.83
CA ASN A 194 -11.23 -4.29 -11.76
C ASN A 194 -10.81 -5.67 -12.27
N THR A 195 -9.96 -6.33 -11.50
CA THR A 195 -9.43 -7.67 -11.74
C THR A 195 -9.32 -8.43 -10.40
N LEU A 196 -8.83 -9.67 -10.41
CA LEU A 196 -8.68 -10.47 -9.20
C LEU A 196 -7.74 -9.81 -8.17
N GLY A 197 -6.66 -9.17 -8.64
CA GLY A 197 -5.68 -8.43 -7.83
C GLY A 197 -6.17 -7.05 -7.36
N GLY A 198 -7.43 -6.72 -7.63
CA GLY A 198 -8.03 -5.43 -7.34
C GLY A 198 -8.15 -4.55 -8.58
N ASP A 199 -8.31 -3.25 -8.34
CA ASP A 199 -8.32 -2.27 -9.40
C ASP A 199 -6.89 -2.02 -9.85
N TYR A 200 -6.69 -1.95 -11.17
CA TYR A 200 -5.44 -1.48 -11.74
C TYR A 200 -5.66 -0.25 -12.61
N GLY A 201 -4.63 0.60 -12.68
CA GLY A 201 -4.56 1.77 -13.53
C GLY A 201 -3.33 1.72 -14.42
N VAL A 202 -3.37 2.47 -15.52
CA VAL A 202 -2.28 2.55 -16.50
C VAL A 202 -1.34 3.70 -16.15
N LEU A 203 -0.04 3.46 -16.33
CA LEU A 203 1.03 4.43 -16.11
C LEU A 203 1.45 5.08 -17.43
N TYR A 204 1.20 6.38 -17.54
CA TYR A 204 1.49 7.18 -18.72
C TYR A 204 2.68 8.11 -18.52
N THR A 205 3.44 8.32 -19.59
CA THR A 205 4.40 9.42 -19.69
C THR A 205 3.68 10.76 -19.92
N SER A 206 4.42 11.87 -19.84
CA SER A 206 3.91 13.19 -20.25
C SER A 206 3.45 13.25 -21.70
N GLY A 207 3.93 12.34 -22.56
CA GLY A 207 3.51 12.19 -23.96
C GLY A 207 2.25 11.34 -24.14
N ASN A 208 1.58 10.94 -23.05
CA ASN A 208 0.39 10.08 -23.06
C ASN A 208 0.64 8.70 -23.68
N THR A 209 1.88 8.21 -23.57
CA THR A 209 2.26 6.84 -23.97
C THR A 209 2.26 5.95 -22.73
N ALA A 210 1.56 4.82 -22.81
CA ALA A 210 1.48 3.85 -21.73
C ALA A 210 2.72 2.96 -21.70
N HIS A 211 3.31 2.80 -20.51
CA HIS A 211 4.51 1.96 -20.34
C HIS A 211 4.51 1.16 -19.04
N GLY A 212 3.37 1.07 -18.37
CA GLY A 212 3.24 0.26 -17.16
C GLY A 212 1.83 0.29 -16.61
N ILE A 213 1.63 -0.45 -15.54
CA ILE A 213 0.37 -0.55 -14.80
C ILE A 213 0.65 -0.59 -13.30
N VAL A 214 -0.33 -0.20 -12.50
CA VAL A 214 -0.28 -0.26 -11.04
C VAL A 214 -1.56 -0.88 -10.50
N PHE A 215 -1.42 -1.90 -9.65
CA PHE A 215 -2.51 -2.53 -8.89
C PHE A 215 -2.60 -1.90 -7.51
N TYR A 216 -3.71 -1.23 -7.23
CA TYR A 216 -3.84 -0.37 -6.06
C TYR A 216 -3.93 -1.16 -4.75
N GLN A 217 -4.76 -2.21 -4.72
CA GLN A 217 -4.98 -3.04 -3.54
C GLN A 217 -3.86 -4.08 -3.35
N ALA A 218 -3.34 -4.64 -4.43
CA ALA A 218 -2.19 -5.55 -4.36
C ALA A 218 -0.89 -4.83 -3.99
N GLY A 219 -0.80 -3.51 -4.25
CA GLY A 219 0.42 -2.75 -4.02
C GLY A 219 1.55 -3.16 -4.96
N CYS A 220 1.25 -3.40 -6.24
CA CYS A 220 2.23 -3.83 -7.23
C CYS A 220 2.23 -2.91 -8.44
N ALA A 221 3.41 -2.45 -8.87
CA ALA A 221 3.60 -1.73 -10.13
C ALA A 221 4.39 -2.60 -11.11
N ILE A 222 3.97 -2.57 -12.38
CA ILE A 222 4.60 -3.31 -13.46
C ILE A 222 5.04 -2.31 -14.51
N LEU A 223 6.31 -2.35 -14.88
CA LEU A 223 6.91 -1.50 -15.90
C LEU A 223 7.28 -2.33 -17.11
N SER A 224 6.88 -1.88 -18.29
CA SER A 224 7.26 -2.52 -19.54
C SER A 224 8.74 -2.30 -19.85
N SER A 225 9.42 -3.33 -20.35
CA SER A 225 10.81 -3.19 -20.81
C SER A 225 10.94 -2.24 -22.01
N SER A 226 9.85 -1.94 -22.71
CA SER A 226 9.82 -1.04 -23.87
C SER A 226 10.34 0.37 -23.56
N LEU A 227 10.32 0.78 -22.28
CA LEU A 227 10.92 2.04 -21.80
C LEU A 227 12.40 2.19 -22.16
N TRP A 228 13.10 1.06 -22.32
CA TRP A 228 14.54 1.01 -22.57
C TRP A 228 14.91 0.35 -23.91
N ALA A 229 13.95 0.10 -24.80
CA ALA A 229 14.21 -0.53 -26.10
C ALA A 229 15.13 0.31 -27.01
N SER A 230 15.18 1.63 -26.81
CA SER A 230 16.00 2.55 -27.61
C SER A 230 17.46 2.65 -27.15
N ILE A 231 17.84 2.01 -26.05
CA ILE A 231 19.20 2.08 -25.50
C ILE A 231 19.90 0.72 -25.54
N THR A 232 21.21 0.74 -25.80
CA THR A 232 22.04 -0.46 -25.89
C THR A 232 22.77 -0.78 -24.59
N ASP A 233 22.68 0.10 -23.60
CA ASP A 233 23.39 0.06 -22.32
C ASP A 233 22.40 0.17 -21.15
N PHE A 234 21.41 -0.72 -21.13
CA PHE A 234 20.46 -0.83 -20.02
C PHE A 234 21.18 -1.09 -18.68
N ASN A 235 22.29 -1.82 -18.69
CA ASN A 235 23.14 -2.02 -17.51
C ASN A 235 24.60 -1.65 -17.80
N SER A 236 25.37 -1.40 -16.73
CA SER A 236 26.82 -1.51 -16.86
C SER A 236 27.19 -2.98 -16.81
N GLY A 237 28.23 -3.35 -17.55
CA GLY A 237 28.76 -4.68 -17.41
C GLY A 237 29.15 -5.04 -15.97
N SER A 238 29.66 -4.07 -15.19
CA SER A 238 30.06 -4.28 -13.80
C SER A 238 28.92 -4.69 -12.87
N VAL A 239 27.66 -4.41 -13.25
CA VAL A 239 26.46 -4.77 -12.49
C VAL A 239 26.02 -6.23 -12.73
N LEU A 240 26.42 -6.83 -13.85
CA LEU A 240 26.02 -8.18 -14.25
C LEU A 240 26.94 -9.28 -13.73
N SER A 241 28.20 -8.96 -13.46
CA SER A 241 29.19 -9.91 -12.95
C SER A 241 29.93 -9.26 -11.80
N GLY A 242 29.94 -9.92 -10.64
CA GLY A 242 30.92 -9.66 -9.57
C GLY A 242 32.37 -9.98 -9.98
N SER A 243 32.70 -9.86 -11.28
CA SER A 243 33.99 -10.15 -11.87
C SER A 243 34.38 -9.01 -12.81
N SER A 244 35.55 -8.45 -12.56
CA SER A 244 36.15 -7.25 -13.16
C SER A 244 36.78 -7.47 -14.53
N ILE A 245 36.36 -8.48 -15.29
CA ILE A 245 36.96 -8.79 -16.60
C ILE A 245 35.96 -8.43 -17.71
N ASN A 246 35.96 -7.14 -18.06
CA ASN A 246 35.24 -6.51 -19.20
C ASN A 246 33.87 -7.11 -19.57
N PRO A 247 32.88 -7.01 -18.69
CA PRO A 247 31.50 -7.20 -19.10
C PRO A 247 31.06 -6.03 -20.02
N SER A 248 30.50 -6.35 -21.19
CA SER A 248 29.94 -5.35 -22.11
C SER A 248 28.59 -4.84 -21.57
N PRO A 249 28.26 -3.55 -21.75
CA PRO A 249 26.89 -3.07 -21.54
C PRO A 249 25.92 -3.90 -22.37
N LEU A 250 24.78 -4.27 -21.78
CA LEU A 250 23.71 -5.01 -22.47
C LEU A 250 22.50 -4.12 -22.70
N SER A 251 21.81 -4.33 -23.82
CA SER A 251 20.46 -3.81 -24.01
C SER A 251 19.48 -4.45 -23.01
N VAL A 252 18.28 -3.90 -22.89
CA VAL A 252 17.27 -4.46 -21.98
C VAL A 252 16.90 -5.89 -22.37
N GLU A 253 16.78 -6.19 -23.66
CA GLU A 253 16.49 -7.55 -24.16
C GLU A 253 17.63 -8.52 -23.85
N GLN A 254 18.87 -8.09 -24.08
CA GLN A 254 20.05 -8.89 -23.76
C GLN A 254 20.18 -9.15 -22.27
N SER A 255 19.85 -8.17 -21.42
CA SER A 255 19.77 -8.31 -19.95
C SER A 255 18.71 -9.33 -19.55
N LEU A 256 17.51 -9.27 -20.15
CA LEU A 256 16.42 -10.20 -19.87
C LEU A 256 16.74 -11.65 -20.28
N VAL A 257 17.58 -11.87 -21.28
CA VAL A 257 17.95 -13.22 -21.71
C VAL A 257 19.18 -13.77 -20.98
N SER A 258 20.20 -12.93 -20.76
CA SER A 258 21.52 -13.39 -20.31
C SER A 258 21.81 -13.15 -18.82
N ALA A 259 21.21 -12.13 -18.20
CA ALA A 259 21.45 -11.79 -16.81
C ALA A 259 20.64 -12.66 -15.86
N SER A 260 21.14 -12.83 -14.62
CA SER A 260 20.30 -13.30 -13.52
C SER A 260 19.19 -12.30 -13.22
N ILE A 261 18.06 -12.76 -12.65
CA ILE A 261 16.97 -11.86 -12.23
C ILE A 261 17.50 -10.78 -11.29
N SER A 262 18.34 -11.13 -10.32
CA SER A 262 18.98 -10.17 -9.41
C SER A 262 19.84 -9.13 -10.13
N GLY A 263 20.54 -9.49 -11.21
CA GLY A 263 21.34 -8.55 -12.01
C GLY A 263 20.46 -7.57 -12.80
N SER A 264 19.35 -8.04 -13.37
CA SER A 264 18.37 -7.16 -14.02
C SER A 264 17.65 -6.25 -13.00
N CYS A 265 17.36 -6.75 -11.79
CA CYS A 265 16.80 -5.95 -10.70
C CYS A 265 17.77 -4.86 -10.25
N ASP A 266 19.07 -5.19 -10.14
CA ASP A 266 20.12 -4.24 -9.83
C ASP A 266 20.17 -3.10 -10.85
N ALA A 267 20.13 -3.44 -12.14
CA ALA A 267 20.07 -2.45 -13.21
C ALA A 267 18.81 -1.56 -13.13
N LEU A 268 17.64 -2.13 -12.82
CA LEU A 268 16.42 -1.36 -12.62
C LEU A 268 16.54 -0.39 -11.44
N ARG A 269 17.08 -0.83 -10.28
CA ARG A 269 17.27 0.05 -9.11
C ARG A 269 18.13 1.26 -9.44
N HIS A 270 19.24 1.05 -10.16
CA HIS A 270 20.12 2.11 -10.65
C HIS A 270 19.46 3.02 -11.69
N ARG A 271 18.26 2.69 -12.17
CA ARG A 271 17.48 3.54 -13.08
C ARG A 271 16.36 4.29 -12.39
N ILE A 272 15.93 3.89 -11.18
CA ILE A 272 14.84 4.56 -10.47
C ILE A 272 15.39 5.82 -9.75
N LYS A 273 14.89 6.99 -10.13
CA LYS A 273 15.23 8.27 -9.49
C LYS A 273 14.38 8.54 -8.27
N THR A 274 13.07 8.41 -8.41
CA THR A 274 12.09 8.67 -7.35
C THR A 274 10.87 7.83 -7.58
N LEU A 275 10.24 7.41 -6.50
CA LEU A 275 8.95 6.74 -6.49
C LEU A 275 8.11 7.39 -5.40
N SER A 276 6.89 7.77 -5.71
CA SER A 276 6.00 8.42 -4.75
C SER A 276 4.57 8.00 -4.98
N PHE A 277 3.86 7.74 -3.90
CA PHE A 277 2.42 7.51 -3.93
C PHE A 277 1.81 7.92 -2.59
N ASN A 278 0.49 8.11 -2.57
CA ASN A 278 -0.24 8.26 -1.32
C ASN A 278 -0.85 6.91 -0.95
N ASN A 279 -0.51 6.40 0.22
CA ASN A 279 -1.21 5.26 0.79
C ASN A 279 -2.56 5.69 1.35
N THR A 280 -3.55 4.81 1.30
CA THR A 280 -4.87 4.99 1.90
C THR A 280 -5.03 4.02 3.06
N THR A 281 -5.50 4.54 4.20
CA THR A 281 -5.94 3.74 5.34
C THR A 281 -7.40 4.00 5.61
N GLU A 282 -8.16 2.93 5.76
CA GLU A 282 -9.59 2.97 6.00
C GLU A 282 -9.87 2.85 7.47
N ILE A 283 -10.29 3.96 8.08
CA ILE A 283 -10.70 3.96 9.47
C ILE A 283 -12.21 3.76 9.50
N ASN A 284 -12.63 2.63 10.04
CA ASN A 284 -14.03 2.33 10.27
C ASN A 284 -14.42 2.88 11.65
N SER A 285 -15.23 3.93 11.66
CA SER A 285 -15.75 4.51 12.89
C SER A 285 -17.21 4.12 13.09
N SER A 286 -17.55 3.65 14.28
CA SER A 286 -18.94 3.64 14.76
C SER A 286 -19.15 4.77 15.75
N ILE A 287 -20.12 5.63 15.45
CA ILE A 287 -20.52 6.73 16.31
C ILE A 287 -21.83 6.32 17.00
N TYR A 288 -21.81 6.42 18.32
CA TYR A 288 -22.96 6.18 19.19
C TYR A 288 -23.46 7.51 19.77
N PHE A 289 -24.75 7.76 19.66
CA PHE A 289 -25.44 8.89 20.27
C PHE A 289 -26.05 8.44 21.60
N CYS A 290 -25.32 8.62 22.68
CA CYS A 290 -25.78 8.28 24.02
C CYS A 290 -26.71 9.39 24.53
N ARG A 291 -28.02 9.18 24.42
CA ARG A 291 -29.03 10.12 24.94
C ARG A 291 -29.26 9.89 26.42
N VAL A 292 -29.10 10.95 27.20
CA VAL A 292 -29.35 11.01 28.63
C VAL A 292 -30.59 11.87 28.86
N PRO A 293 -31.79 11.27 28.90
CA PRO A 293 -33.04 12.01 29.00
C PRO A 293 -33.18 12.69 30.37
N HIS A 294 -34.06 13.68 30.45
CA HIS A 294 -34.21 14.52 31.63
C HIS A 294 -34.57 13.70 32.90
N ASN A 295 -35.32 12.60 32.74
CA ASN A 295 -35.83 11.76 33.83
C ASN A 295 -34.88 10.64 34.31
N LYS A 296 -33.77 10.37 33.61
CA LYS A 296 -32.80 9.31 33.97
C LYS A 296 -31.44 9.88 34.38
N PHE A 297 -30.64 9.05 35.05
CA PHE A 297 -29.25 9.34 35.41
C PHE A 297 -29.03 10.55 36.33
N ASN A 298 -30.08 11.00 37.03
CA ASN A 298 -30.01 12.11 38.00
C ASN A 298 -29.41 11.71 39.35
N TYR A 299 -28.83 10.51 39.47
CA TYR A 299 -28.16 10.00 40.67
C TYR A 299 -26.87 9.27 40.28
N SER A 300 -25.92 9.18 41.21
CA SER A 300 -24.61 8.56 40.99
C SER A 300 -24.46 7.25 41.76
N SER A 301 -23.69 6.33 41.19
CA SER A 301 -23.21 5.11 41.86
C SER A 301 -21.93 5.34 42.69
N ASN A 302 -21.41 6.58 42.73
CA ASN A 302 -20.24 6.94 43.53
C ASN A 302 -20.55 6.76 45.03
N PRO A 303 -19.69 6.07 45.81
CA PRO A 303 -19.85 5.92 47.26
C PRO A 303 -20.04 7.22 48.04
N THR A 304 -19.54 8.36 47.54
CA THR A 304 -19.76 9.68 48.17
C THR A 304 -21.21 10.16 48.13
N TYR A 305 -22.05 9.55 47.29
CA TYR A 305 -23.50 9.77 47.26
C TYR A 305 -24.24 8.91 48.29
N LEU A 306 -23.56 8.11 49.11
CA LEU A 306 -24.20 7.30 50.14
C LEU A 306 -24.11 7.98 51.50
N SER A 307 -25.24 8.07 52.20
CA SER A 307 -25.30 8.45 53.61
C SER A 307 -26.07 7.37 54.37
N GLY A 308 -25.36 6.55 55.14
CA GLY A 308 -25.90 5.29 55.65
C GLY A 308 -26.30 4.35 54.50
N SER A 309 -27.51 3.81 54.55
CA SER A 309 -28.08 2.93 53.50
C SER A 309 -28.92 3.67 52.44
N LYS A 310 -28.81 5.00 52.35
CA LYS A 310 -29.62 5.83 51.43
C LYS A 310 -28.72 6.60 50.46
N ILE A 311 -29.15 6.70 49.20
CA ILE A 311 -28.49 7.55 48.19
C ILE A 311 -28.90 9.00 48.44
N ARG A 312 -27.95 9.85 48.85
CA ARG A 312 -28.09 11.29 49.00
C ARG A 312 -27.79 11.97 47.67
N VAL A 313 -28.84 12.45 47.03
CA VAL A 313 -28.75 13.19 45.75
C VAL A 313 -28.96 14.70 45.92
N LYS A 314 -29.37 15.13 47.11
CA LYS A 314 -29.80 16.47 47.47
C LYS A 314 -29.17 16.89 48.80
N LEU A 315 -28.84 18.17 48.95
CA LEU A 315 -28.31 18.73 50.21
C LEU A 315 -29.45 19.17 51.16
N THR A 316 -30.53 19.71 50.60
CA THR A 316 -31.77 20.08 51.28
C THR A 316 -32.98 19.48 50.54
N ALA A 317 -34.12 19.31 51.20
CA ALA A 317 -35.30 18.66 50.61
C ALA A 317 -35.77 19.36 49.31
N ASP A 318 -35.66 20.69 49.29
CA ASP A 318 -36.10 21.55 48.17
C ASP A 318 -35.09 21.61 47.02
N SER A 319 -33.84 21.18 47.24
CA SER A 319 -32.82 21.20 46.17
C SER A 319 -33.14 20.17 45.09
N GLN A 320 -32.78 20.47 43.84
CA GLN A 320 -32.86 19.50 42.74
C GLN A 320 -31.69 18.51 42.84
N PRO A 321 -31.89 17.24 42.46
CA PRO A 321 -30.81 16.27 42.47
C PRO A 321 -29.78 16.59 41.39
N VAL A 322 -28.48 16.52 41.73
CA VAL A 322 -27.39 16.80 40.79
C VAL A 322 -26.45 15.60 40.72
N SER A 323 -26.15 15.15 39.50
CA SER A 323 -25.14 14.14 39.22
C SER A 323 -24.12 14.68 38.22
N TYR A 324 -22.96 14.04 38.15
CA TYR A 324 -21.93 14.35 37.16
C TYR A 324 -21.59 13.08 36.38
N ILE A 325 -21.64 13.19 35.05
CA ILE A 325 -21.25 12.13 34.13
C ILE A 325 -19.76 12.31 33.85
N THR A 326 -18.97 11.27 34.09
CA THR A 326 -17.51 11.28 33.86
C THR A 326 -17.07 10.23 32.86
N THR A 327 -17.77 9.10 32.82
CA THR A 327 -17.40 7.92 32.04
C THR A 327 -18.67 7.30 31.45
N ILE A 328 -18.56 6.81 30.22
CA ILE A 328 -19.61 6.11 29.49
C ILE A 328 -19.09 4.70 29.19
N GLY A 329 -19.84 3.67 29.57
CA GLY A 329 -19.52 2.28 29.24
C GLY A 329 -20.50 1.73 28.22
N LEU A 330 -19.98 1.07 27.19
CA LEU A 330 -20.76 0.28 26.24
C LEU A 330 -20.80 -1.16 26.73
N TYR A 331 -22.01 -1.72 26.89
CA TYR A 331 -22.20 -3.08 27.41
C TYR A 331 -22.91 -3.98 26.39
N SER A 332 -22.55 -5.27 26.38
CA SER A 332 -23.25 -6.30 25.61
C SER A 332 -24.60 -6.65 26.25
N THR A 333 -25.45 -7.41 25.54
CA THR A 333 -26.72 -7.93 26.08
C THR A 333 -26.52 -8.90 27.25
N ALA A 334 -25.33 -9.50 27.37
CA ALA A 334 -24.93 -10.34 28.50
C ALA A 334 -24.39 -9.52 29.70
N GLY A 335 -24.29 -8.19 29.58
CA GLY A 335 -23.76 -7.31 30.61
C GLY A 335 -22.24 -7.18 30.64
N GLU A 336 -21.55 -7.63 29.60
CA GLU A 336 -20.08 -7.51 29.49
C GLU A 336 -19.70 -6.12 28.98
N LEU A 337 -18.66 -5.53 29.55
CA LEU A 337 -18.15 -4.22 29.13
C LEU A 337 -17.34 -4.35 27.82
N LEU A 338 -17.81 -3.71 26.75
CA LEU A 338 -17.19 -3.75 25.42
C LEU A 338 -16.25 -2.57 25.18
N ALA A 339 -16.64 -1.37 25.63
CA ALA A 339 -15.85 -0.17 25.45
C ALA A 339 -16.09 0.84 26.57
N VAL A 340 -15.11 1.71 26.82
CA VAL A 340 -15.20 2.80 27.80
C VAL A 340 -14.77 4.10 27.16
N ALA A 341 -15.60 5.13 27.26
CA ALA A 341 -15.26 6.49 26.90
C ALA A 341 -15.17 7.34 28.17
N LYS A 342 -14.13 8.17 28.26
CA LYS A 342 -13.96 9.16 29.34
C LYS A 342 -14.21 10.55 28.80
N LEU A 343 -14.95 11.35 29.56
CA LEU A 343 -15.15 12.76 29.26
C LEU A 343 -13.94 13.55 29.76
N SER A 344 -13.56 14.59 29.01
CA SER A 344 -12.47 15.49 29.42
C SER A 344 -12.80 16.24 30.71
N GLU A 345 -14.08 16.55 30.91
CA GLU A 345 -14.60 17.23 32.09
C GLU A 345 -15.90 16.57 32.57
N PRO A 346 -16.17 16.53 33.89
CA PRO A 346 -17.42 16.02 34.42
C PRO A 346 -18.62 16.88 33.96
N LEU A 347 -19.56 16.27 33.25
CA LEU A 347 -20.76 16.97 32.79
C LEU A 347 -21.86 16.92 33.84
N ARG A 348 -22.29 18.10 34.29
CA ARG A 348 -23.39 18.25 35.25
C ARG A 348 -24.72 17.81 34.63
N LYS A 349 -25.47 16.97 35.33
CA LYS A 349 -26.82 16.52 34.97
C LYS A 349 -27.80 16.84 36.11
N ASP A 350 -28.95 17.36 35.72
CA ASP A 350 -30.10 17.62 36.59
C ASP A 350 -31.40 17.22 35.86
N PRO A 351 -32.56 17.17 36.55
CA PRO A 351 -33.83 16.76 35.94
C PRO A 351 -34.42 17.71 34.90
N ASN A 352 -33.85 18.91 34.71
CA ASN A 352 -34.34 19.89 33.75
C ASN A 352 -33.61 19.78 32.40
N ASN A 353 -32.42 19.17 32.39
CA ASN A 353 -31.54 19.14 31.24
C ASN A 353 -31.47 17.75 30.59
N GLU A 354 -31.51 17.72 29.27
CA GLU A 354 -31.21 16.55 28.44
C GLU A 354 -29.83 16.70 27.82
N ILE A 355 -29.06 15.61 27.79
CA ILE A 355 -27.69 15.62 27.26
C ILE A 355 -27.59 14.51 26.22
N THR A 356 -27.05 14.82 25.04
CA THR A 356 -26.69 13.81 24.05
C THR A 356 -25.18 13.80 23.88
N LEU A 357 -24.56 12.66 24.16
CA LEU A 357 -23.11 12.47 24.05
C LEU A 357 -22.80 11.70 22.78
N ARG A 358 -22.02 12.31 21.89
CA ARG A 358 -21.51 11.65 20.68
C ARG A 358 -20.21 10.94 21.03
N VAL A 359 -20.25 9.61 21.06
CA VAL A 359 -19.09 8.76 21.35
C VAL A 359 -18.62 8.11 20.05
N ARG A 360 -17.34 8.26 19.71
CA ARG A 360 -16.72 7.63 18.54
C ARG A 360 -15.91 6.41 18.98
N LEU A 361 -16.14 5.28 18.32
CA LEU A 361 -15.34 4.08 18.42
C LEU A 361 -14.67 3.85 17.07
N ASP A 362 -13.35 3.98 17.03
CA ASP A 362 -12.52 3.70 15.86
C ASP A 362 -11.90 2.31 16.03
N TYR A 363 -11.94 1.48 14.99
CA TYR A 363 -11.41 0.11 14.99
C TYR A 363 -10.82 -0.30 13.65
#